data_AF-A0A1V3XWY2-F1
#
_entry.id   AF-A0A1V3XWY2-F1
#
_cell.length_a   1.000
_cell.length_b   1.000
_cell.length_c   1.000
_cell.angle_alpha   90.00
_cell.angle_beta   90.00
_cell.angle_gamma   90.00
#
_symmetry.space_group_name_H-M   'P 1'
#
loop_
_entity.id
_entity.type
_entity.pdbx_description
1 polymer ?
#
loop_
_entity_poly.entity_id
_entity_poly.type
_entity_poly.pdbx_seq_one_letter_code
_entity_poly.pdbx_strand_id
1 'polypeptide(L)'
;MFDSMIDPSADQATLIERIAELERVKSAAAAGQARAAAALDRARRAAEAAAGMPAERRGRGVANEVALARRDSPARGARHLDFAKALVDEMPHTLAALERGPCRNGGPP
;
A
#
# COMPACT_ATOMS: atom_id res chain seq x y z
N MET A 1 -2.10 20.45 0.42
CA MET A 1 -3.22 20.41 -0.54
C MET A 1 -2.63 19.86 -1.83
N PHE A 2 -3.13 18.73 -2.34
CA PHE A 2 -2.64 18.17 -3.61
C PHE A 2 -3.09 19.12 -4.73
N ASP A 3 -2.17 19.93 -5.24
CA ASP A 3 -2.48 20.80 -6.36
C ASP A 3 -2.61 19.93 -7.62
N SER A 4 -3.84 19.78 -8.08
CA SER A 4 -4.27 18.86 -9.14
C SER A 4 -4.40 19.56 -10.50
N MET A 5 -3.99 20.83 -10.60
CA MET A 5 -3.98 21.53 -11.88
C MET A 5 -2.82 21.04 -12.74
N ILE A 6 -3.12 20.06 -13.59
CA ILE A 6 -2.27 19.73 -14.73
C ILE A 6 -2.48 20.83 -15.77
N ASP A 7 -1.42 21.55 -16.12
CA ASP A 7 -1.46 22.47 -17.27
C ASP A 7 -1.37 21.63 -18.56
N PRO A 8 -2.46 21.56 -19.36
CA PRO A 8 -2.44 20.79 -20.60
C PRO A 8 -1.58 21.43 -21.70
N SER A 9 -1.11 22.67 -21.52
CA SER A 9 -0.20 23.36 -22.43
C SER A 9 1.28 23.16 -22.08
N ALA A 10 1.58 22.48 -20.97
CA ALA A 10 2.95 22.13 -20.59
C ALA A 10 3.62 21.23 -21.64
N ASP A 11 4.95 21.31 -21.72
CA ASP A 11 5.70 20.45 -22.62
C ASP A 11 5.64 18.97 -22.21
N GLN A 12 5.99 18.09 -23.16
CA GLN A 12 5.94 16.64 -22.95
C GLN A 12 6.83 16.20 -21.77
N ALA A 13 7.99 16.84 -21.57
CA ALA A 13 8.90 16.51 -20.48
C ALA A 13 8.26 16.78 -19.11
N THR A 14 7.64 17.95 -18.95
CA THR A 14 6.92 18.35 -17.73
C THR A 14 5.75 17.41 -17.44
N LEU A 15 4.98 17.03 -18.46
CA LEU A 15 3.89 16.07 -18.30
C LEU A 15 4.39 14.67 -17.87
N ILE A 16 5.52 14.21 -18.42
CA ILE A 16 6.15 12.93 -18.03
C ILE A 16 6.65 13.00 -16.58
N GLU A 17 7.32 14.09 -16.19
CA GLU A 17 7.78 14.29 -14.81
C GLU A 17 6.61 14.29 -13.83
N ARG A 18 5.49 14.90 -14.22
CA ARG A 18 4.27 14.92 -13.41
C ARG A 18 3.65 13.53 -13.26
N ILE A 19 3.64 12.71 -14.31
CA ILE A 19 3.21 11.30 -14.22
C ILE A 19 4.13 10.53 -13.26
N ALA A 20 5.45 10.72 -13.35
CA ALA A 20 6.41 10.07 -12.46
C ALA A 20 6.24 10.48 -10.99
N GLU A 21 5.86 11.73 -10.71
CA GLU A 21 5.48 12.19 -9.37
C GLU A 21 4.22 11.50 -8.85
N LEU A 22 3.17 11.43 -9.67
CA LEU A 22 1.92 10.79 -9.28
C LEU A 22 2.11 9.29 -9.00
N GLU A 23 2.92 8.60 -9.80
CA GLU A 23 3.25 7.19 -9.54
C GLU A 23 4.08 6.99 -8.25
N ARG A 24 4.95 7.95 -7.88
CA ARG A 24 5.62 7.92 -6.58
C ARG A 24 4.62 8.05 -5.42
N VAL A 25 3.70 8.99 -5.51
CA VAL A 25 2.65 9.18 -4.48
C VAL A 25 1.77 7.93 -4.36
N LYS A 26 1.35 7.38 -5.50
CA LYS A 26 0.56 6.15 -5.54
C LYS A 26 1.31 4.97 -4.94
N SER A 27 2.61 4.84 -5.22
CA SER A 27 3.46 3.79 -4.64
C SER A 27 3.58 3.93 -3.11
N ALA A 28 3.82 5.15 -2.62
CA ALA A 28 3.88 5.41 -1.19
C ALA A 28 2.53 5.14 -0.49
N ALA A 29 1.41 5.55 -1.11
CA ALA A 29 0.07 5.24 -0.61
C ALA A 29 -0.20 3.72 -0.57
N ALA A 30 0.20 2.99 -1.60
CA ALA A 30 0.07 1.53 -1.65
C ALA A 30 0.91 0.83 -0.56
N ALA A 31 2.13 1.32 -0.29
CA ALA A 31 2.97 0.85 0.81
C ALA A 31 2.32 1.11 2.19
N GLY A 32 1.76 2.30 2.39
CA GLY A 32 1.01 2.62 3.61
C GLY A 32 -0.21 1.72 3.80
N GLN A 33 -0.97 1.47 2.74
CA GLN A 33 -2.10 0.53 2.76
C GLN A 33 -1.66 -0.90 3.13
N ALA A 34 -0.52 -1.36 2.60
CA ALA A 34 0.04 -2.67 2.94
C ALA A 34 0.40 -2.76 4.43
N ARG A 35 1.10 -1.76 4.99
CA ARG A 35 1.41 -1.73 6.43
C ARG A 35 0.15 -1.76 7.30
N ALA A 36 -0.85 -0.95 6.95
CA ALA A 36 -2.12 -0.90 7.68
C ALA A 36 -2.85 -2.24 7.64
N ALA A 37 -2.91 -2.91 6.47
CA ALA A 37 -3.55 -4.21 6.31
C ALA A 37 -2.84 -5.30 7.14
N ALA A 38 -1.51 -5.33 7.14
CA ALA A 38 -0.73 -6.28 7.94
C ALA A 38 -0.91 -6.03 9.46
N ALA A 39 -0.95 -4.77 9.88
CA ALA A 39 -1.21 -4.40 11.27
C ALA A 39 -2.62 -4.81 11.72
N LEU A 40 -3.63 -4.61 10.87
CA LEU A 40 -5.01 -5.04 11.14
C LEU A 40 -5.11 -6.56 11.31
N ASP A 41 -4.48 -7.35 10.44
CA ASP A 41 -4.48 -8.81 10.55
C ASP A 41 -3.84 -9.29 11.86
N ARG A 42 -2.68 -8.71 12.24
CA ARG A 42 -2.02 -9.03 13.51
C ARG A 42 -2.90 -8.69 14.72
N ALA A 43 -3.51 -7.50 14.72
CA ALA A 43 -4.39 -7.07 15.80
C ALA A 43 -5.62 -7.99 15.94
N ARG A 44 -6.24 -8.37 14.80
CA ARG A 44 -7.39 -9.28 14.79
C ARG A 44 -7.02 -10.66 15.34
N ARG A 45 -5.93 -11.25 14.85
CA ARG A 45 -5.45 -12.56 15.31
C ARG A 45 -5.11 -12.56 16.80
N ALA A 46 -4.51 -11.48 17.30
CA ALA A 46 -4.21 -11.33 18.73
C ALA A 46 -5.48 -11.25 19.58
N ALA A 47 -6.48 -10.46 19.16
CA ALA A 47 -7.76 -10.36 19.85
C ALA A 47 -8.52 -11.69 19.89
N GLU A 48 -8.56 -12.41 18.77
CA GLU A 48 -9.22 -13.73 18.70
C GLU A 48 -8.47 -14.80 19.48
N ALA A 49 -7.13 -14.71 19.54
CA ALA A 49 -6.33 -15.58 20.40
C ALA A 49 -6.63 -15.34 21.89
N ALA A 50 -6.74 -14.07 22.31
CA ALA A 50 -7.13 -13.70 23.66
C ALA A 50 -8.56 -14.16 24.00
N ALA A 51 -9.45 -14.21 23.01
CA ALA A 51 -10.79 -14.77 23.13
C ALA A 51 -10.84 -16.31 23.10
N GLY A 52 -9.69 -17.00 23.05
CA GLY A 52 -9.61 -18.46 23.05
C GLY A 52 -10.00 -19.13 21.74
N MET A 53 -10.10 -18.39 20.63
CA MET A 53 -10.46 -18.99 19.34
C MET A 53 -9.35 -19.91 18.82
N PRO A 54 -9.69 -21.06 18.20
CA PRO A 54 -8.72 -21.93 17.55
C PRO A 54 -7.95 -21.21 16.43
N ALA A 55 -6.66 -21.51 16.27
CA ALA A 55 -5.79 -20.84 15.31
C ALA A 55 -6.34 -20.87 13.86
N GLU A 56 -7.00 -21.96 13.45
CA GLU A 56 -7.60 -22.12 12.11
C GLU A 56 -8.81 -21.21 11.84
N ARG A 57 -9.40 -20.63 12.91
CA ARG A 57 -10.56 -19.73 12.82
C ARG A 57 -10.17 -18.26 12.92
N ARG A 58 -8.92 -17.96 13.29
CA ARG A 58 -8.43 -16.59 13.45
C ARG A 58 -8.18 -15.92 12.10
N GLY A 59 -8.43 -14.61 12.03
CA GLY A 59 -8.24 -13.76 10.86
C GLY A 59 -9.26 -13.96 9.75
N ARG A 60 -10.33 -14.74 9.99
CA ARG A 60 -11.42 -14.89 9.02
C ARG A 60 -12.15 -13.56 8.85
N GLY A 61 -12.23 -13.07 7.61
CA GLY A 61 -12.92 -11.82 7.28
C GLY A 61 -12.04 -10.58 7.19
N VAL A 62 -10.78 -10.62 7.66
CA VAL A 62 -9.86 -9.47 7.55
C VAL A 62 -9.62 -9.08 6.08
N ALA A 63 -9.50 -10.06 5.18
CA ALA A 63 -9.38 -9.79 3.75
C ALA A 63 -10.59 -9.04 3.17
N ASN A 64 -11.80 -9.30 3.69
CA ASN A 64 -13.02 -8.59 3.27
C ASN A 64 -13.08 -7.18 3.84
N GLU A 65 -12.66 -6.98 5.09
CA GLU A 65 -12.53 -5.65 5.71
C GLU A 65 -11.52 -4.78 4.92
N VAL A 66 -10.38 -5.37 4.53
CA VAL A 66 -9.36 -4.70 3.70
C VAL A 66 -9.89 -4.40 2.29
N ALA A 67 -10.60 -5.33 1.64
CA ALA A 67 -11.26 -5.09 0.36
C ALA A 67 -12.24 -3.90 0.44
N LEU A 68 -13.10 -3.90 1.45
CA LEU A 68 -14.10 -2.85 1.65
C LEU A 68 -13.45 -1.48 1.87
N ALA A 69 -12.43 -1.41 2.73
CA ALA A 69 -11.69 -0.18 2.99
C ALA A 69 -10.99 0.36 1.74
N ARG A 70 -10.51 -0.53 0.86
CA ARG A 70 -9.88 -0.19 -0.43
C ARG A 70 -10.89 0.08 -1.56
N ARG A 71 -12.19 -0.16 -1.33
CA ARG A 71 -13.23 -0.14 -2.37
C ARG A 71 -12.94 -1.11 -3.52
N ASP A 72 -12.32 -2.24 -3.17
CA ASP A 72 -11.95 -3.32 -4.09
C ASP A 72 -12.89 -4.52 -3.94
N SER A 73 -12.87 -5.43 -4.92
CA SER A 73 -13.60 -6.70 -4.78
C SER A 73 -12.95 -7.60 -3.72
N PRO A 74 -13.71 -8.50 -3.06
CA PRO A 74 -13.16 -9.39 -2.02
C PRO A 74 -11.93 -10.20 -2.48
N ALA A 75 -11.94 -10.68 -3.73
CA ALA A 75 -10.81 -11.39 -4.33
C ALA A 75 -9.54 -10.53 -4.45
N ARG A 76 -9.69 -9.21 -4.67
CA ARG A 76 -8.56 -8.26 -4.68
C ARG A 76 -8.08 -7.96 -3.27
N GLY A 77 -8.97 -7.87 -2.28
CA GLY A 77 -8.58 -7.67 -0.87
C GLY A 77 -7.72 -8.80 -0.31
N ALA A 78 -8.03 -10.06 -0.63
CA ALA A 78 -7.19 -11.20 -0.25
C ALA A 78 -5.77 -11.07 -0.81
N ARG A 79 -5.64 -10.79 -2.11
CA ARG A 79 -4.33 -10.55 -2.75
C ARG A 79 -3.58 -9.38 -2.12
N HIS A 80 -4.28 -8.29 -1.78
CA HIS A 80 -3.66 -7.14 -1.12
C HIS A 80 -3.18 -7.48 0.29
N LEU A 81 -3.92 -8.31 1.02
CA LEU A 81 -3.53 -8.76 2.34
C LEU A 81 -2.34 -9.72 2.31
N ASP A 82 -2.33 -10.67 1.38
CA ASP A 82 -1.21 -11.59 1.19
C ASP A 82 0.05 -10.85 0.75
N PHE A 83 -0.08 -9.93 -0.22
CA PHE A 83 1.01 -9.05 -0.64
C PHE A 83 1.50 -8.17 0.51
N ALA A 84 0.61 -7.65 1.35
CA ALA A 84 0.97 -6.84 2.50
C ALA A 84 1.79 -7.62 3.53
N LYS A 85 1.41 -8.87 3.80
CA LYS A 85 2.16 -9.76 4.71
C LYS A 85 3.54 -10.05 4.16
N ALA A 86 3.64 -10.51 2.91
CA ALA A 86 4.92 -10.78 2.26
C ALA A 86 5.83 -9.53 2.23
N LEU A 87 5.27 -8.36 1.89
CA LEU A 87 6.05 -7.12 1.80
C LEU A 87 6.59 -6.66 3.17
N VAL A 88 5.83 -6.87 4.24
CA VAL A 88 6.24 -6.48 5.61
C VAL A 88 7.19 -7.50 6.22
N ASP A 89 6.91 -8.79 6.05
CA ASP A 89 7.61 -9.86 6.73
C ASP A 89 8.86 -10.33 5.97
N GLU A 90 8.84 -10.27 4.63
CA GLU A 90 9.93 -10.80 3.77
C GLU A 90 10.74 -9.69 3.07
N MET A 91 10.14 -8.52 2.82
CA MET A 91 10.78 -7.46 2.00
C MET A 91 10.74 -6.06 2.65
N PRO A 92 11.18 -5.90 3.92
CA PRO A 92 11.07 -4.64 4.65
C PRO A 92 11.88 -3.49 4.00
N HIS A 93 12.98 -3.80 3.32
CA HIS A 93 13.78 -2.81 2.59
C HIS A 93 13.06 -2.29 1.34
N THR A 94 12.33 -3.15 0.63
CA THR A 94 11.49 -2.74 -0.51
C THR A 94 10.35 -1.85 -0.05
N LEU A 95 9.73 -2.19 1.07
CA LEU A 95 8.69 -1.37 1.69
C LEU A 95 9.21 0.03 2.06
N ALA A 96 10.39 0.12 2.66
CA ALA A 96 11.03 1.40 2.98
C ALA A 96 11.38 2.21 1.72
N ALA A 97 11.81 1.54 0.64
CA ALA A 97 12.09 2.19 -0.64
C ALA A 97 10.81 2.71 -1.31
N LEU A 98 9.70 1.98 -1.23
CA LEU A 98 8.40 2.42 -1.75
C LEU A 98 7.84 3.63 -1.01
N GLU A 99 8.04 3.71 0.31
CA GLU A 99 7.62 4.86 1.12
C GLU A 99 8.47 6.11 0.87
N ARG A 100 9.78 5.94 0.70
CA ARG A 100 10.71 7.06 0.48
C ARG A 100 10.77 7.50 -0.99
N GLY A 101 10.26 6.67 -1.90
CA GLY A 101 10.47 6.80 -3.34
C GLY A 101 11.92 6.48 -3.74
N PRO A 102 12.19 6.18 -5.02
CA PRO A 102 13.57 6.08 -5.50
C PRO A 102 14.28 7.43 -5.32
N CYS A 103 15.52 7.41 -4.83
CA CYS A 103 16.37 8.59 -4.79
C CYS A 103 16.53 9.12 -6.23
N ARG A 104 16.16 10.39 -6.45
CA ARG A 104 16.34 11.09 -7.73
C ARG A 104 17.82 11.01 -8.12
N ASN A 105 18.14 10.20 -9.12
CA ASN A 105 19.47 10.22 -9.73
C ASN A 105 19.51 11.43 -10.69
N GLY A 106 20.36 12.40 -10.37
CA GLY A 106 20.88 13.50 -11.20
C GLY A 106 19.98 14.13 -12.29
N GLY A 107 19.58 15.38 -12.07
CA GLY A 107 19.34 16.31 -13.19
C GLY A 107 20.67 16.94 -13.64
N PRO A 108 20.83 17.36 -14.91
CA PRO A 108 22.07 17.96 -15.40
C PRO A 108 22.28 19.39 -14.86
N PRO A 109 23.52 19.91 -14.89
CA PRO A 109 23.88 21.23 -14.36
C PRO A 109 23.26 22.41 -15.11
#